data_AF-A0A355B3U1-F1
#
_entry.id   AF-A0A355B3U1-F1
#
_cell.length_a   1.000
_cell.length_b   1.000
_cell.length_c   1.000
_cell.angle_alpha   90.00
_cell.angle_beta   90.00
_cell.angle_gamma   90.00
#
_symmetry.space_group_name_H-M   'P 1'
#
loop_
_entity.id
_entity.type
_entity.pdbx_description
1 polymer ?
#
loop_
_entity_poly.entity_id
_entity_poly.type
_entity_poly.pdbx_seq_one_letter_code
_entity_poly.pdbx_strand_id
1 'polypeptide(L)' 'MRAHRGLYLTLMHGESGLSRIEREFIAVAVSKANGCFY' A
#
# COMPACT_ATOMS: atom_id res chain seq x y z
N MET A 1 -4.23 -15.90 -4.97
CA MET A 1 -3.14 -15.42 -4.08
C MET A 1 -1.91 -14.86 -4.79
N ARG A 2 -1.35 -15.51 -5.83
CA ARG A 2 -0.13 -15.04 -6.53
C ARG A 2 -0.26 -13.62 -7.12
N ALA A 3 -1.38 -13.34 -7.80
CA ALA A 3 -1.64 -12.02 -8.40
C ALA A 3 -1.70 -10.89 -7.35
N HIS A 4 -2.45 -11.11 -6.26
CA HIS A 4 -2.52 -10.18 -5.13
C HIS A 4 -1.13 -9.87 -4.55
N ARG A 5 -0.33 -10.90 -4.26
CA ARG A 5 1.02 -10.72 -3.70
C ARG A 5 1.93 -9.96 -4.67
N GLY A 6 1.84 -10.24 -5.96
CA GLY A 6 2.60 -9.52 -6.98
C GLY A 6 2.29 -8.02 -6.96
N LEU A 7 1.00 -7.68 -7.02
CA LEU A 7 0.55 -6.29 -6.97
C LEU A 7 1.01 -5.58 -5.69
N TYR A 8 0.83 -6.20 -4.53
CA TYR A 8 1.27 -5.63 -3.24
C TYR A 8 2.77 -5.32 -3.24
N LEU A 9 3.61 -6.24 -3.73
CA LEU A 9 5.05 -6.03 -3.78
C LEU A 9 5.43 -4.92 -4.76
N THR A 10 4.80 -4.88 -5.94
CA THR A 10 5.04 -3.80 -6.91
C THR A 10 4.68 -2.44 -6.33
N LEU A 11 3.51 -2.30 -5.70
CA LEU A 11 3.06 -1.03 -5.13
C LEU A 11 3.93 -0.61 -3.95
N MET A 12 4.18 -1.49 -2.98
CA MET A 12 4.80 -1.11 -1.72
C MET A 12 6.33 -1.12 -1.75
N HIS A 13 6.94 -1.95 -2.60
CA HIS A 13 8.39 -2.19 -2.62
C HIS A 13 9.05 -1.95 -3.99
N GLY A 14 8.28 -1.69 -5.04
CA GLY A 14 8.82 -1.34 -6.36
C GLY A 14 9.41 0.06 -6.42
N GLU A 15 10.13 0.33 -7.52
CA GLU A 15 10.63 1.66 -7.84
C GLU A 15 9.46 2.65 -8.04
N SER A 16 9.62 3.84 -7.49
CA SER A 16 8.61 4.88 -7.49
C SER A 16 9.24 6.21 -7.10
N GLY A 17 8.61 7.32 -7.51
CA GLY A 17 8.94 8.65 -6.99
C GLY A 17 8.49 8.88 -5.54
N LEU A 18 7.70 7.95 -4.96
CA LEU A 18 7.33 7.97 -3.55
C LEU A 18 8.27 7.07 -2.74
N SER A 19 8.62 7.51 -1.53
CA SER A 19 9.22 6.65 -0.53
C SER A 19 8.22 5.61 -0.04
N ARG A 20 8.72 4.53 0.59
CA ARG A 20 7.87 3.51 1.20
C ARG A 20 6.96 4.09 2.29
N ILE A 21 7.47 5.03 3.09
CA ILE A 21 6.71 5.63 4.19
C ILE A 21 5.54 6.47 3.65
N GLU A 22 5.74 7.22 2.56
CA GLU A 22 4.66 7.98 1.93
C GLU A 22 3.55 7.08 1.38
N ARG A 23 3.92 5.92 0.83
CA ARG A 23 2.93 4.92 0.39
C ARG A 23 2.13 4.32 1.54
N GLU A 24 2.80 4.01 2.66
CA GLU A 24 2.12 3.56 3.87
C GLU A 24 1.19 4.64 4.42
N PHE A 25 1.58 5.92 4.37
CA PHE A 25 0.73 7.04 4.79
C PHE A 25 -0.57 7.09 3.98
N ILE A 26 -0.49 6.94 2.65
CA ILE A 26 -1.67 6.83 1.78
C ILE A 26 -2.53 5.62 2.17
N ALA A 27 -1.92 4.46 2.38
CA ALA A 27 -2.63 3.24 2.77
C ALA A 27 -3.39 3.43 4.09
N VAL A 28 -2.76 4.01 5.11
CA VAL A 28 -3.39 4.30 6.41
C VAL A 28 -4.54 5.30 6.27
N ALA A 29 -4.36 6.37 5.49
CA ALA A 29 -5.40 7.37 5.28
C ALA A 29 -6.66 6.75 4.63
N VAL A 30 -6.48 5.92 3.60
CA VAL A 30 -7.58 5.21 2.93
C VAL A 30 -8.23 4.19 3.87
N SER A 31 -7.45 3.41 4.62
CA SER A 31 -7.99 2.45 5.60
C SER A 31 -8.82 3.15 6.68
N LYS A 32 -8.34 4.29 7.20
CA LYS A 32 -9.06 5.09 8.19
C LYS A 32 -10.37 5.62 7.64
N ALA A 33 -10.38 6.12 6.40
CA ALA A 33 -11.58 6.61 5.74
C ALA A 33 -12.65 5.52 5.55
N ASN A 34 -12.22 4.26 5.43
CA ASN A 34 -13.11 3.10 5.26
C ASN A 34 -13.41 2.36 6.57
N GLY A 35 -12.92 2.82 7.72
CA GLY A 35 -13.05 2.07 8.99
C GLY A 35 -12.42 0.67 8.94
N CYS A 36 -11.42 0.48 8.08
CA CYS A 36 -10.75 -0.80 7.92
C CYS A 36 -9.81 -1.04 9.11
N PHE A 37 -10.11 -2.07 9.93
CA PHE A 37 -9.38 -2.41 11.16
C PHE A 37 -8.23 -3.41 10.95
N TYR A 38 -8.28 -4.16 9.85
CA TYR A 38 -7.32 -5.23 9.52
C TYR A 38 -5.92 -4.67 9.26
#